data_AF-A0A1B9MC30-F1
#
_entry.id   AF-A0A1B9MC30-F1
#
_cell.length_a   1.000
_cell.length_b   1.000
_cell.length_c   1.000
_cell.angle_alpha   90.00
_cell.angle_beta   90.00
_cell.angle_gamma   90.00
#
_symmetry.space_group_name_H-M   'P 1'
#
loop_
_entity.id
_entity.type
_entity.pdbx_description
1 polymer ?
#
loop_
_entity_poly.entity_id
_entity_poly.type
_entity_poly.pdbx_seq_one_letter_code
_entity_poly.pdbx_strand_id
1 'polypeptide(L)' 'MNINEFNYLWDGSEQGWCLINLSDNPANPIYVIQNIITHMALIIEDDEIAQLVIDKMLKENVTIKKL' A
#
# COMPACT_ATOMS: atom_id res chain seq x y z
N MET A 1 14.48 -8.72 2.17
CA MET A 1 13.35 -8.34 3.05
C MET A 1 12.29 -9.43 2.95
N ASN A 2 11.53 -9.73 4.01
CA ASN A 2 10.42 -10.69 3.92
C ASN A 2 9.08 -9.93 3.89
N ILE A 3 8.17 -10.31 2.98
CA ILE A 3 6.84 -9.68 2.88
C ILE A 3 6.04 -9.71 4.19
N ASN A 4 6.25 -10.73 5.03
CA ASN A 4 5.55 -10.88 6.31
C ASN A 4 5.88 -9.77 7.32
N GLU A 5 6.98 -9.03 7.11
CA GLU A 5 7.32 -7.83 7.90
C GLU A 5 6.27 -6.73 7.75
N PHE A 6 5.45 -6.78 6.68
CA PHE A 6 4.45 -5.77 6.33
C PHE A 6 3.01 -6.19 6.58
N ASN A 7 2.76 -7.31 7.28
CA ASN A 7 1.40 -7.83 7.50
C ASN A 7 0.42 -6.80 8.09
N TYR A 8 0.94 -5.89 8.92
CA TYR A 8 0.18 -4.80 9.55
C TYR A 8 -0.53 -3.86 8.56
N LEU A 9 -0.12 -3.85 7.29
CA LEU A 9 -0.75 -3.06 6.23
C LEU A 9 -2.10 -3.60 5.77
N TRP A 10 -2.41 -4.88 6.01
CA TRP A 10 -3.63 -5.53 5.51
C TRP A 10 -4.34 -6.44 6.52
N ASP A 11 -3.71 -6.81 7.63
CA ASP A 11 -4.32 -7.67 8.65
C ASP A 11 -5.19 -6.90 9.67
N GLY A 12 -5.20 -5.56 9.60
CA GLY A 12 -5.96 -4.69 10.48
C GLY A 12 -5.35 -4.47 11.87
N SER A 13 -4.14 -4.98 12.14
CA SER A 13 -3.43 -4.75 13.40
C SER A 13 -3.00 -3.28 13.58
N GLU A 14 -2.75 -2.57 12.47
CA GLU A 14 -2.55 -1.13 12.45
C GLU A 14 -3.61 -0.41 11.60
N GLN A 15 -4.15 0.68 12.14
CA GLN A 15 -5.19 1.46 11.46
C GLN A 15 -4.59 2.53 10.54
N GLY A 16 -5.35 2.91 9.52
CA GLY A 16 -5.06 4.07 8.68
C GLY A 16 -4.17 3.78 7.45
N TRP A 17 -3.62 2.58 7.32
CA TRP A 17 -2.88 2.18 6.13
C TRP A 17 -3.82 2.03 4.93
N CYS A 18 -3.48 2.67 3.82
CA CYS A 18 -4.23 2.61 2.58
C CYS A 18 -3.31 2.78 1.36
N LEU A 19 -3.84 2.44 0.18
CA LEU A 19 -3.18 2.75 -1.09
C LEU A 19 -3.70 4.07 -1.64
N ILE A 20 -2.80 4.96 -2.07
CA ILE A 20 -3.14 6.17 -2.80
C ILE A 20 -2.80 5.94 -4.27
N ASN A 21 -3.79 6.00 -5.16
CA ASN A 21 -3.55 5.97 -6.60
C ASN A 21 -3.22 7.38 -7.10
N LEU A 22 -1.97 7.57 -7.51
CA LEU A 22 -1.47 8.81 -8.09
C LEU A 22 -1.73 8.93 -9.60
N SER A 23 -2.17 7.83 -10.24
CA SER A 23 -2.45 7.82 -11.67
C SER A 23 -3.90 8.21 -11.96
N ASP A 24 -4.09 9.09 -12.93
CA ASP A 24 -5.40 9.35 -13.52
C ASP A 24 -5.81 8.30 -14.55
N ASN A 25 -4.87 7.46 -15.01
CA ASN A 25 -5.14 6.41 -15.97
C ASN A 25 -5.42 5.08 -15.23
N PRO A 26 -6.67 4.58 -15.21
CA PRO A 26 -7.00 3.34 -14.53
C PRO A 26 -6.34 2.09 -15.14
N ALA A 27 -5.85 2.16 -16.38
CA ALA A 27 -5.13 1.04 -16.99
C ALA A 27 -3.71 0.87 -16.44
N ASN A 28 -3.11 1.94 -15.89
CA ASN A 28 -1.77 1.95 -15.34
C ASN A 28 -1.79 2.69 -14.00
N PRO A 29 -2.32 2.07 -12.93
CA PRO A 29 -2.34 2.69 -11.60
C PRO A 29 -0.91 2.85 -11.06
N ILE A 30 -0.70 3.91 -10.28
CA ILE A 30 0.55 4.16 -9.57
C ILE A 30 0.18 4.26 -8.10
N TYR A 31 0.54 3.26 -7.31
CA TYR A 31 0.16 3.21 -5.89
C TYR A 31 1.27 3.69 -4.98
N VAL A 32 0.89 4.44 -3.95
CA VAL A 32 1.73 4.78 -2.80
C VAL A 32 1.07 4.24 -1.54
N ILE A 33 1.87 3.69 -0.64
CA ILE A 33 1.41 3.19 0.67
C ILE A 33 1.49 4.36 1.66
N GLN A 34 0.34 4.73 2.23
CA GLN A 34 0.26 5.83 3.19
C GLN A 34 -0.57 5.45 4.40
N ASN A 35 -0.14 5.87 5.58
CA ASN A 35 -0.98 5.92 6.76
C ASN A 35 -1.65 7.29 6.84
N ILE A 36 -2.98 7.34 6.67
CA ILE A 36 -3.75 8.59 6.64
C ILE A 36 -3.98 9.20 8.02
N ILE A 37 -3.80 8.42 9.10
CA ILE A 37 -3.97 8.89 10.48
C ILE A 37 -2.71 9.60 10.94
N THR A 38 -1.54 9.03 10.63
CA THR A 38 -0.23 9.58 11.02
C THR A 38 0.40 10.46 9.94
N HIS A 39 -0.20 10.51 8.74
CA HIS A 39 0.32 11.21 7.56
C HIS A 39 1.71 10.74 7.11
N MET A 40 2.06 9.48 7.39
CA MET A 40 3.34 8.88 6.99
C MET A 40 3.20 8.08 5.70
N ALA A 41 4.20 8.18 4.83
CA ALA A 41 4.35 7.29 3.68
C ALA A 41 5.33 6.16 4.02
N LEU A 42 5.07 4.96 3.52
CA LEU A 42 6.01 3.85 3.60
C LEU A 42 6.78 3.75 2.27
N ILE A 43 8.11 3.76 2.36
CA ILE A 43 9.01 3.53 1.22
C ILE A 43 9.61 2.13 1.41
N ILE A 44 9.50 1.30 0.38
CA ILE A 44 10.13 -0.01 0.29
C ILE A 44 11.14 0.09 -0.86
N GLU A 45 12.44 -0.02 -0.56
CA GLU A 45 13.51 0.17 -1.54
C GLU A 45 13.69 -1.00 -2.51
N ASP A 46 13.22 -2.19 -2.11
CA ASP A 46 13.26 -3.39 -2.93
C ASP A 46 12.00 -3.44 -3.81
N ASP A 47 12.18 -3.20 -5.11
CA ASP A 47 11.10 -3.10 -6.08
C ASP A 47 10.24 -4.37 -6.15
N GLU A 48 10.85 -5.56 -6.03
CA GLU A 48 10.11 -6.82 -6.05
C GLU A 48 9.22 -6.96 -4.81
N ILE A 49 9.75 -6.61 -3.64
CA ILE A 49 8.99 -6.62 -2.38
C ILE A 49 7.90 -5.55 -2.38
N ALA A 50 8.20 -4.35 -2.89
CA ALA A 50 7.23 -3.26 -3.00
C ALA A 50 6.01 -3.69 -3.84
N GLN A 51 6.26 -4.31 -4.99
CA GLN A 51 5.18 -4.82 -5.84
C GLN A 51 4.37 -5.91 -5.14
N LEU A 52 5.03 -6.88 -4.50
CA LEU A 52 4.34 -7.96 -3.78
C LEU A 52 3.48 -7.44 -2.63
N VAL A 53 3.94 -6.42 -1.91
CA VAL A 53 3.17 -5.75 -0.84
C VAL A 53 1.93 -5.07 -1.40
N ILE A 54 2.07 -4.31 -2.49
CA ILE A 54 0.92 -3.64 -3.14
C ILE A 54 -0.10 -4.67 -3.62
N ASP A 55 0.35 -5.72 -4.32
CA ASP A 55 -0.53 -6.80 -4.80
C ASP A 55 -1.29 -7.47 -3.65
N LYS A 56 -0.60 -7.69 -2.52
CA LYS A 56 -1.21 -8.26 -1.32
C LYS A 56 -2.24 -7.32 -0.71
N MET A 57 -1.95 -6.02 -0.57
CA MET A 57 -2.91 -5.03 -0.07
C MET A 57 -4.16 -4.95 -0.97
N LEU A 58 -3.99 -4.98 -2.29
CA LEU A 58 -5.11 -5.02 -3.24
C LEU A 58 -5.95 -6.29 -3.06
N LYS A 59 -5.29 -7.45 -2.95
CA LYS A 59 -5.96 -8.75 -2.75
C LYS A 59 -6.79 -8.80 -1.47
N GLU A 60 -6.31 -8.19 -0.39
CA GLU A 60 -7.02 -8.11 0.89
C GLU A 60 -8.05 -6.98 0.95
N ASN A 61 -8.31 -6.29 -0.18
CA ASN A 61 -9.26 -5.17 -0.29
C ASN A 61 -8.96 -4.01 0.67
N VAL A 62 -7.67 -3.70 0.88
CA VAL A 62 -7.28 -2.49 1.60
C VAL A 62 -7.84 -1.27 0.87
N THR A 63 -8.24 -0.24 1.64
CA THR A 63 -8.84 0.97 1.09
C THR A 63 -7.92 1.62 0.05
N ILE A 64 -8.50 2.01 -1.09
CA ILE A 64 -7.83 2.78 -2.13
C ILE A 64 -8.42 4.19 -2.15
N LYS A 65 -7.56 5.21 -2.12
CA LYS A 65 -7.95 6.61 -2.28
C LYS A 65 -7.35 7.20 -3.55
N LYS A 66 -8.02 8.23 -4.06
CA LYS A 66 -7.48 9.11 -5.11
C LYS A 66 -7.08 10.43 -4.46
N LEU A 67 -6.04 11.07 -4.98
CA LEU A 67 -5.75 12.47 -4.66
C LEU A 67 -6.86 13.40 -5.19
#